data_AF-A0A7R9LBF4-F1
#
_entry.id   AF-A0A7R9LBF4-F1
#
_cell.length_a   1.000
_cell.length_b   1.000
_cell.length_c   1.000
_cell.angle_alpha   90.00
_cell.angle_beta   90.00
_cell.angle_gamma   90.00
#
_symmetry.space_group_name_H-M   'P 1'
#
loop_
_entity.id
_entity.type
_entity.pdbx_description
1 polymer ?
#
loop_
_entity_poly.entity_id
_entity_poly.type
_entity_poly.pdbx_seq_one_letter_code
_entity_poly.pdbx_strand_id
1 'polypeptide(L)'
;MVNLLALAALMSMFVEVANIKCAIECDSGNALDLVALFKSLQTSLKAEEKTFVRFVLKNWKITELPANVFADITFDAIIIEDAQSLKKIHPAAFNGGAYRVKRLDIVNTPVNEAVVTGGDLFTAIQSLPNLANLRLIKTNLTVLPASGIKSMNELMHIYIEQNKALKTIGHNAFINLPKLKTLEIKDNAAIEKILYTAFPISSVASKDPLEIRLIADHLTYDSLVATTFDAINRPVNLY
;
A
#
# COMPACT_ATOMS: atom_id res chain seq x y z
N MET A 1 -28.68 -19.98 -6.48
CA MET A 1 -27.48 -19.65 -7.26
C MET A 1 -27.65 -18.23 -7.78
N VAL A 2 -26.90 -17.27 -7.25
CA VAL A 2 -26.85 -15.92 -7.83
C VAL A 2 -26.16 -16.06 -9.19
N ASN A 3 -26.80 -15.60 -10.25
CA ASN A 3 -26.31 -15.75 -11.61
C ASN A 3 -25.12 -14.81 -11.85
N LEU A 4 -23.93 -15.21 -11.43
CA LEU A 4 -22.68 -14.46 -11.67
C LEU A 4 -22.39 -14.22 -13.16
N LEU A 5 -23.02 -15.00 -14.06
CA LEU A 5 -22.98 -14.75 -15.51
C LEU A 5 -23.66 -13.44 -15.92
N ALA A 6 -24.63 -12.92 -15.15
CA ALA A 6 -25.26 -11.64 -15.45
C ALA A 6 -24.36 -10.43 -15.11
N LEU A 7 -23.45 -10.56 -14.12
CA LEU A 7 -22.38 -9.58 -13.94
C LEU A 7 -21.31 -9.69 -15.04
N ALA A 8 -21.00 -10.90 -15.50
CA ALA A 8 -20.02 -11.13 -16.57
C ALA A 8 -20.37 -10.43 -17.90
N ALA A 9 -21.64 -10.10 -18.18
CA ALA A 9 -22.04 -9.43 -19.42
C ALA A 9 -21.60 -7.95 -19.55
N LEU A 10 -21.21 -7.29 -18.44
CA LEU A 10 -20.65 -5.92 -18.45
C LEU A 10 -19.12 -5.90 -18.37
N MET A 11 -18.51 -7.08 -18.36
CA MET A 11 -17.16 -7.26 -17.86
C MET A 11 -16.37 -8.19 -18.76
N SER A 12 -15.18 -7.79 -19.17
CA SER A 12 -14.11 -8.75 -19.45
C SER A 12 -13.58 -9.36 -18.14
N MET A 13 -14.47 -9.76 -17.23
CA MET A 13 -14.13 -10.40 -15.95
C MET A 13 -14.07 -11.91 -16.18
N PHE A 14 -12.90 -12.50 -15.94
CA PHE A 14 -12.88 -13.85 -15.44
C PHE A 14 -13.21 -13.78 -13.93
N VAL A 15 -14.49 -13.89 -13.57
CA VAL A 15 -14.81 -14.38 -12.22
C VAL A 15 -14.89 -15.89 -12.33
N GLU A 16 -13.76 -16.54 -12.06
CA GLU A 16 -13.71 -17.98 -11.96
C GLU A 16 -14.47 -18.41 -10.70
N VAL A 17 -15.76 -18.72 -10.86
CA VAL A 17 -16.61 -19.30 -9.79
C VAL A 17 -16.31 -20.80 -9.72
N ALA A 18 -15.06 -21.16 -9.44
CA ALA A 18 -14.68 -22.54 -9.15
C ALA A 18 -14.55 -22.72 -7.63
N ASN A 19 -15.68 -22.78 -6.92
CA ASN A 19 -15.80 -23.24 -5.52
C ASN A 19 -14.83 -22.66 -4.44
N ILE A 20 -14.05 -21.63 -4.74
CA ILE A 20 -13.11 -20.93 -3.84
C ILE A 20 -13.13 -19.46 -4.25
N LYS A 21 -13.52 -18.54 -3.36
CA LYS A 21 -13.60 -17.09 -3.67
C LYS A 21 -12.20 -16.47 -3.72
N CYS A 22 -11.52 -16.68 -4.84
CA CYS A 22 -10.10 -16.36 -4.98
C CYS A 22 -9.82 -14.87 -5.21
N ALA A 23 -10.54 -14.16 -6.08
CA ALA A 23 -10.21 -12.77 -6.39
C ALA A 23 -11.35 -12.01 -7.07
N ILE A 24 -11.31 -10.67 -6.97
CA ILE A 24 -11.95 -9.76 -7.93
C ILE A 24 -10.82 -9.08 -8.70
N GLU A 25 -10.77 -9.29 -10.01
CA GLU A 25 -9.73 -8.76 -10.88
C GLU A 25 -10.32 -7.77 -11.89
N CYS A 26 -9.84 -6.54 -11.85
CA CYS A 26 -10.18 -5.47 -12.78
C CYS A 26 -9.03 -5.28 -13.77
N ASP A 27 -8.76 -6.32 -14.57
CA ASP A 27 -7.80 -6.28 -15.69
C ASP A 27 -8.55 -5.89 -16.98
N SER A 28 -8.64 -4.58 -17.26
CA SER A 28 -9.22 -4.14 -18.53
C SER A 28 -8.69 -2.78 -18.97
N GLY A 29 -8.77 -2.54 -20.28
CA GLY A 29 -8.56 -1.22 -20.87
C GLY A 29 -9.82 -0.39 -21.03
N ASN A 30 -10.91 -0.78 -20.39
CA ASN A 30 -12.17 -0.06 -20.46
C ASN A 30 -12.32 0.85 -19.25
N ALA A 31 -13.09 1.93 -19.43
CA ALA A 31 -13.51 2.73 -18.30
C ALA A 31 -14.41 1.86 -17.43
N LEU A 32 -14.10 1.78 -16.14
CA LEU A 32 -14.81 0.97 -15.17
C LEU A 32 -15.19 1.86 -13.98
N ASP A 33 -16.48 1.94 -13.69
CA ASP A 33 -16.98 2.59 -12.49
C ASP A 33 -16.90 1.61 -11.32
N LEU A 34 -15.81 1.70 -10.55
CA LEU A 34 -15.59 0.86 -9.38
C LEU A 34 -16.67 1.04 -8.31
N VAL A 35 -17.25 2.25 -8.17
CA VAL A 35 -18.27 2.51 -7.15
C VAL A 35 -19.57 1.79 -7.54
N ALA A 36 -19.98 1.91 -8.80
CA ALA A 36 -21.14 1.19 -9.32
C ALA A 36 -20.94 -0.34 -9.22
N LEU A 37 -19.74 -0.83 -9.54
CA LEU A 37 -19.35 -2.23 -9.39
C LEU A 37 -19.56 -2.73 -7.95
N PHE A 38 -18.89 -2.11 -6.98
CA PHE A 38 -18.93 -2.59 -5.60
C PHE A 38 -20.30 -2.38 -4.96
N LYS A 39 -21.06 -1.36 -5.37
CA LYS A 39 -22.47 -1.21 -4.98
C LYS A 39 -23.35 -2.34 -5.52
N SER A 40 -23.12 -2.78 -6.75
CA SER A 40 -23.84 -3.94 -7.33
C SER A 40 -23.49 -5.24 -6.61
N LEU A 41 -22.22 -5.46 -6.27
CA LEU A 41 -21.80 -6.62 -5.48
C LEU A 41 -22.40 -6.59 -4.08
N GLN A 42 -22.41 -5.43 -3.43
CA GLN A 42 -23.02 -5.23 -2.11
C GLN A 42 -24.51 -5.65 -2.08
N THR A 43 -25.28 -5.32 -3.13
CA THR A 43 -26.72 -5.66 -3.18
C THR A 43 -26.99 -7.08 -3.65
N SER A 44 -26.09 -7.66 -4.45
CA SER A 44 -26.28 -8.98 -5.07
C SER A 44 -25.80 -10.14 -4.20
N LEU A 45 -24.81 -9.90 -3.33
CA LEU A 45 -24.19 -10.92 -2.48
C LEU A 45 -24.80 -10.93 -1.08
N LYS A 46 -24.95 -12.13 -0.50
CA LYS A 46 -25.27 -12.29 0.93
C LYS A 46 -24.08 -11.94 1.81
N ALA A 47 -24.28 -11.76 3.11
CA ALA A 47 -23.23 -11.31 4.03
C ALA A 47 -22.00 -12.27 4.04
N GLU A 48 -22.25 -13.58 4.09
CA GLU A 48 -21.24 -14.64 4.04
C GLU A 48 -20.50 -14.70 2.69
N GLU A 49 -21.00 -13.98 1.68
CA GLU A 49 -20.47 -14.00 0.34
C GLU A 49 -19.55 -12.83 -0.01
N LYS A 50 -19.49 -11.80 0.83
CA LYS A 50 -18.80 -10.51 0.57
C LYS A 50 -17.31 -10.51 0.88
N THR A 51 -16.74 -11.70 1.10
CA THR A 51 -15.36 -11.88 1.51
C THR A 51 -14.58 -12.57 0.39
N PHE A 52 -13.50 -11.93 -0.05
CA PHE A 52 -12.63 -12.40 -1.12
C PHE A 52 -11.17 -12.41 -0.67
N VAL A 53 -10.34 -13.31 -1.23
CA VAL A 53 -8.92 -13.34 -0.86
C VAL A 53 -8.19 -12.08 -1.33
N ARG A 54 -8.39 -11.65 -2.59
CA ARG A 54 -7.74 -10.43 -3.10
C ARG A 54 -8.60 -9.59 -4.02
N PHE A 55 -8.32 -8.30 -4.04
CA PHE A 55 -8.71 -7.38 -5.10
C PHE A 55 -7.48 -7.05 -5.94
N VAL A 56 -7.59 -7.14 -7.27
CA VAL A 56 -6.53 -6.77 -8.20
C VAL A 56 -7.03 -5.68 -9.13
N LEU A 57 -6.40 -4.50 -9.09
CA LEU A 57 -6.62 -3.42 -10.05
C LEU A 57 -5.48 -3.39 -11.06
N LYS A 58 -5.79 -3.75 -12.30
CA LYS A 58 -4.89 -3.66 -13.44
C LYS A 58 -5.56 -2.94 -14.59
N ASN A 59 -5.68 -1.62 -14.45
CA ASN A 59 -6.48 -0.82 -15.37
C ASN A 59 -5.76 0.47 -15.72
N TRP A 60 -5.67 0.76 -17.03
CA TRP A 60 -4.96 1.92 -17.55
C TRP A 60 -5.89 3.10 -17.89
N LYS A 61 -7.17 3.04 -17.52
CA LYS A 61 -8.15 4.14 -17.65
C LYS A 61 -8.66 4.68 -16.31
N ILE A 62 -8.61 3.89 -15.25
CA ILE A 62 -8.98 4.36 -13.91
C ILE A 62 -7.95 5.38 -13.44
N THR A 63 -8.42 6.57 -13.08
CA THR A 63 -7.58 7.70 -12.67
C THR A 63 -7.57 7.95 -11.18
N GLU A 64 -8.59 7.44 -10.46
CA GLU A 64 -8.69 7.59 -9.01
C GLU A 64 -9.33 6.37 -8.33
N LEU A 65 -8.92 6.11 -7.09
CA LEU A 65 -9.68 5.32 -6.14
C LEU A 65 -10.46 6.27 -5.22
N PRO A 66 -11.80 6.33 -5.33
CA PRO A 66 -12.62 7.22 -4.52
C PRO A 66 -12.78 6.70 -3.09
N ALA A 67 -13.35 7.53 -2.21
CA ALA A 67 -13.67 7.15 -0.83
C ALA A 67 -14.60 5.93 -0.77
N ASN A 68 -14.33 5.01 0.15
CA ASN A 68 -15.15 3.82 0.41
C ASN A 68 -15.44 2.97 -0.84
N VAL A 69 -14.48 2.88 -1.77
CA VAL A 69 -14.69 2.26 -3.09
C VAL A 69 -15.21 0.83 -2.99
N PHE A 70 -14.85 0.08 -1.95
CA PHE A 70 -15.26 -1.32 -1.77
C PHE A 70 -16.62 -1.54 -1.10
N ALA A 71 -17.31 -0.47 -0.68
CA ALA A 71 -18.54 -0.57 0.11
C ALA A 71 -18.38 -1.52 1.32
N ASP A 72 -19.10 -2.65 1.35
CA ASP A 72 -18.98 -3.70 2.38
C ASP A 72 -18.33 -5.00 1.86
N ILE A 73 -17.71 -4.95 0.68
CA ILE A 73 -16.89 -6.04 0.15
C ILE A 73 -15.51 -5.99 0.77
N THR A 74 -15.00 -7.14 1.21
CA THR A 74 -13.77 -7.21 2.01
C THR A 74 -12.72 -8.14 1.41
N PHE A 75 -11.44 -7.79 1.61
CA PHE A 75 -10.30 -8.46 1.00
C PHE A 75 -9.19 -8.76 2.02
N ASP A 76 -8.49 -9.89 1.90
CA ASP A 76 -7.23 -10.11 2.65
C ASP A 76 -6.07 -9.33 2.02
N ALA A 77 -6.09 -9.13 0.69
CA ALA A 77 -5.06 -8.42 -0.04
C ALA A 77 -5.63 -7.45 -1.08
N ILE A 78 -4.98 -6.30 -1.23
CA ILE A 78 -5.23 -5.33 -2.30
C ILE A 78 -3.96 -5.23 -3.13
N ILE A 79 -4.10 -5.42 -4.44
CA ILE A 79 -3.00 -5.35 -5.40
C ILE A 79 -3.39 -4.33 -6.46
N ILE A 80 -2.57 -3.32 -6.66
CA ILE A 80 -2.72 -2.32 -7.72
C ILE A 80 -1.47 -2.42 -8.57
N GLU A 81 -1.62 -2.90 -9.79
CA GLU A 81 -0.50 -3.17 -10.70
C GLU A 81 -0.74 -2.60 -12.09
N ASP A 82 0.31 -2.09 -12.72
CA ASP A 82 0.27 -1.54 -14.08
C ASP A 82 -0.84 -0.49 -14.34
N ALA A 83 -1.32 0.19 -13.28
CA ALA A 83 -2.40 1.16 -13.36
C ALA A 83 -1.87 2.55 -13.73
N GLN A 84 -1.32 2.69 -14.95
CA GLN A 84 -0.56 3.87 -15.40
C GLN A 84 -1.32 5.21 -15.33
N SER A 85 -2.66 5.16 -15.36
CA SER A 85 -3.49 6.37 -15.27
C SER A 85 -3.92 6.73 -13.85
N LEU A 86 -3.69 5.84 -12.87
CA LEU A 86 -4.11 6.05 -11.48
C LEU A 86 -3.24 7.12 -10.82
N LYS A 87 -3.81 8.31 -10.62
CA LYS A 87 -3.12 9.48 -10.07
C LYS A 87 -3.50 9.77 -8.62
N LYS A 88 -4.66 9.28 -8.16
CA LYS A 88 -5.21 9.61 -6.84
C LYS A 88 -5.72 8.38 -6.13
N ILE A 89 -5.42 8.27 -4.85
CA ILE A 89 -6.05 7.33 -3.94
C ILE A 89 -6.60 8.15 -2.79
N HIS A 90 -7.91 8.19 -2.65
CA HIS A 90 -8.56 8.99 -1.61
C HIS A 90 -8.15 8.47 -0.21
N PRO A 91 -7.95 9.33 0.80
CA PRO A 91 -7.59 8.93 2.17
C PRO A 91 -8.49 7.86 2.81
N ALA A 92 -9.75 7.84 2.40
CA ALA A 92 -10.77 6.90 2.86
C ALA A 92 -11.07 5.76 1.87
N ALA A 93 -10.22 5.54 0.85
CA ALA A 93 -10.49 4.56 -0.20
C ALA A 93 -10.72 3.16 0.35
N PHE A 94 -9.91 2.73 1.32
CA PHE A 94 -9.90 1.37 1.85
C PHE A 94 -10.76 1.14 3.11
N ASN A 95 -11.54 2.13 3.54
CA ASN A 95 -12.37 2.03 4.75
C ASN A 95 -13.31 0.80 4.71
N GLY A 96 -13.88 0.51 3.53
CA GLY A 96 -14.65 -0.70 3.27
C GLY A 96 -13.77 -1.94 3.40
N GLY A 97 -13.87 -2.64 4.52
CA GLY A 97 -13.09 -3.86 4.78
C GLY A 97 -11.68 -3.64 5.30
N ALA A 98 -11.31 -2.42 5.73
CA ALA A 98 -9.98 -2.06 6.21
C ALA A 98 -9.38 -3.04 7.23
N TYR A 99 -10.19 -3.52 8.18
CA TYR A 99 -9.77 -4.47 9.22
C TYR A 99 -9.35 -5.84 8.69
N ARG A 100 -9.68 -6.19 7.44
CA ARG A 100 -9.35 -7.50 6.87
C ARG A 100 -8.07 -7.48 6.05
N VAL A 101 -7.66 -6.32 5.54
CA VAL A 101 -6.52 -6.19 4.65
C VAL A 101 -5.22 -6.43 5.41
N LYS A 102 -4.48 -7.46 5.01
CA LYS A 102 -3.17 -7.86 5.54
C LYS A 102 -2.03 -7.56 4.59
N ARG A 103 -2.33 -7.34 3.31
CA ARG A 103 -1.34 -7.03 2.28
C ARG A 103 -1.82 -5.95 1.34
N LEU A 104 -0.94 -4.97 1.07
CA LEU A 104 -1.14 -3.94 0.08
C LEU A 104 0.10 -3.87 -0.81
N ASP A 105 -0.11 -4.14 -2.10
CA ASP A 105 0.92 -4.02 -3.13
C ASP A 105 0.50 -2.93 -4.12
N ILE A 106 1.35 -1.92 -4.31
CA ILE A 106 1.23 -0.95 -5.39
C ILE A 106 2.49 -1.09 -6.23
N VAL A 107 2.34 -1.60 -7.44
CA VAL A 107 3.45 -2.00 -8.32
C VAL A 107 3.29 -1.33 -9.68
N ASN A 108 4.37 -0.75 -10.19
CA ASN A 108 4.41 -0.13 -11.51
C ASN A 108 3.20 0.80 -11.78
N THR A 109 2.86 1.64 -10.79
CA THR A 109 1.67 2.48 -10.80
C THR A 109 2.05 3.87 -10.29
N PRO A 110 2.09 4.90 -11.16
CA PRO A 110 2.60 6.23 -10.81
C PRO A 110 1.62 6.98 -9.91
N VAL A 111 1.72 6.77 -8.60
CA VAL A 111 0.97 7.53 -7.60
C VAL A 111 1.66 8.89 -7.41
N ASN A 112 1.43 9.80 -8.35
CA ASN A 112 2.01 11.14 -8.33
C ASN A 112 1.29 11.98 -7.24
N GLU A 113 1.79 11.90 -6.02
CA GLU A 113 1.46 12.86 -4.98
C GLU A 113 2.08 14.20 -5.37
N ALA A 114 1.30 15.10 -5.98
CA ALA A 114 1.76 16.42 -6.34
C ALA A 114 2.16 17.22 -5.08
N VAL A 115 3.43 17.08 -4.68
CA VAL A 115 4.41 18.04 -4.13
C VAL A 115 4.07 18.82 -2.85
N VAL A 116 2.85 18.82 -2.30
CA VAL A 116 2.57 19.69 -1.12
C VAL A 116 2.08 18.98 0.14
N THR A 117 1.48 17.79 0.09
CA THR A 117 0.98 17.16 1.33
C THR A 117 1.33 15.69 1.55
N GLY A 118 1.72 14.93 0.53
CA GLY A 118 2.01 13.49 0.66
C GLY A 118 0.94 12.70 1.45
N GLY A 119 -0.27 13.25 1.53
CA GLY A 119 -1.20 12.93 2.61
C GLY A 119 -2.15 11.83 2.20
N ASP A 120 -2.54 11.80 0.93
CA ASP A 120 -3.70 11.02 0.53
C ASP A 120 -3.39 9.52 0.45
N LEU A 121 -2.25 9.13 -0.13
CA LEU A 121 -1.85 7.72 -0.17
C LEU A 121 -1.53 7.22 1.24
N PHE A 122 -0.68 7.92 1.97
CA PHE A 122 -0.23 7.46 3.28
C PHE A 122 -1.34 7.48 4.33
N THR A 123 -2.30 8.41 4.24
CA THR A 123 -3.52 8.34 5.08
C THR A 123 -4.37 7.13 4.71
N ALA A 124 -4.53 6.81 3.42
CA ALA A 124 -5.23 5.61 2.99
C ALA A 124 -4.55 4.33 3.50
N ILE A 125 -3.21 4.25 3.41
CA ILE A 125 -2.43 3.12 3.95
C ILE A 125 -2.62 3.00 5.47
N GLN A 126 -2.55 4.12 6.20
CA GLN A 126 -2.72 4.16 7.66
C GLN A 126 -4.15 3.78 8.10
N SER A 127 -5.15 3.84 7.21
CA SER A 127 -6.50 3.38 7.50
C SER A 127 -6.62 1.86 7.64
N LEU A 128 -5.56 1.09 7.35
CA LEU A 128 -5.53 -0.38 7.37
C LEU A 128 -4.90 -0.90 8.69
N PRO A 129 -5.68 -1.14 9.76
CA PRO A 129 -5.13 -1.43 11.09
C PRO A 129 -4.42 -2.79 11.19
N ASN A 130 -4.77 -3.74 10.33
CA ASN A 130 -4.24 -5.10 10.33
C ASN A 130 -3.25 -5.37 9.18
N LEU A 131 -2.77 -4.32 8.51
CA LEU A 131 -1.82 -4.44 7.42
C LEU A 131 -0.50 -5.02 7.93
N ALA A 132 -0.09 -6.16 7.38
CA ALA A 132 1.17 -6.84 7.75
C ALA A 132 2.26 -6.66 6.70
N ASN A 133 1.89 -6.47 5.42
CA ASN A 133 2.83 -6.35 4.31
C ASN A 133 2.48 -5.15 3.44
N LEU A 134 3.45 -4.27 3.22
CA LEU A 134 3.34 -3.12 2.34
C LEU A 134 4.43 -3.15 1.28
N ARG A 135 4.05 -3.07 0.01
CA ARG A 135 4.98 -2.99 -1.13
C ARG A 135 4.64 -1.77 -1.99
N LEU A 136 5.59 -0.86 -2.13
CA LEU A 136 5.53 0.33 -2.97
C LEU A 136 6.68 0.24 -3.99
N ILE A 137 6.40 -0.38 -5.14
CA ILE A 137 7.42 -0.73 -6.14
C ILE A 137 7.17 0.05 -7.43
N LYS A 138 8.15 0.80 -7.92
CA LYS A 138 8.02 1.62 -9.14
C LYS A 138 6.75 2.49 -9.12
N THR A 139 6.46 3.13 -8.00
CA THR A 139 5.25 3.96 -7.85
C THR A 139 5.49 5.43 -8.20
N ASN A 140 6.70 5.77 -8.65
CA ASN A 140 7.13 7.15 -8.91
C ASN A 140 6.99 8.07 -7.68
N LEU A 141 7.07 7.49 -6.48
CA LEU A 141 7.09 8.24 -5.22
C LEU A 141 8.24 9.25 -5.25
N THR A 142 7.97 10.50 -4.89
CA THR A 142 8.98 11.56 -4.85
C THR A 142 9.45 11.89 -3.43
N VAL A 143 8.57 11.72 -2.45
CA VAL A 143 8.83 11.97 -1.02
C VAL A 143 8.09 10.90 -0.22
N LEU A 144 8.77 10.29 0.75
CA LEU A 144 8.11 9.59 1.86
C LEU A 144 7.90 10.64 2.96
N PRO A 145 6.66 11.08 3.24
CA PRO A 145 6.41 12.22 4.12
C PRO A 145 6.77 11.92 5.57
N ALA A 146 6.93 12.98 6.34
CA ALA A 146 7.09 12.87 7.78
C ALA A 146 5.88 12.16 8.39
N SER A 147 6.13 11.19 9.28
CA SER A 147 5.07 10.36 9.86
C SER A 147 4.19 9.62 8.82
N GLY A 148 4.73 9.31 7.64
CA GLY A 148 4.01 8.65 6.55
C GLY A 148 3.59 7.21 6.84
N ILE A 149 4.37 6.47 7.63
CA ILE A 149 4.04 5.10 8.05
C ILE A 149 4.14 5.07 9.58
N LYS A 150 3.03 5.35 10.27
CA LYS A 150 3.00 5.50 11.73
C LYS A 150 1.96 4.61 12.41
N SER A 151 2.29 4.12 13.60
CA SER A 151 1.36 3.42 14.50
C SER A 151 0.64 2.21 13.88
N MET A 152 1.28 1.56 12.90
CA MET A 152 0.75 0.38 12.23
C MET A 152 1.20 -0.87 12.99
N ASN A 153 0.43 -1.23 14.02
CA ASN A 153 0.81 -2.23 15.02
C ASN A 153 1.03 -3.65 14.45
N GLU A 154 0.37 -3.98 13.35
CA GLU A 154 0.47 -5.28 12.69
C GLU A 154 1.51 -5.33 11.56
N LEU A 155 2.11 -4.19 11.20
CA LEU A 155 3.00 -4.10 10.05
C LEU A 155 4.33 -4.82 10.32
N MET A 156 4.64 -5.80 9.48
CA MET A 156 5.81 -6.69 9.63
C MET A 156 6.85 -6.45 8.55
N HIS A 157 6.42 -6.16 7.32
CA HIS A 157 7.31 -6.01 6.18
C HIS A 157 6.95 -4.78 5.34
N ILE A 158 7.96 -3.96 5.07
CA ILE A 158 7.86 -2.79 4.20
C ILE A 158 8.92 -2.91 3.11
N TYR A 159 8.49 -2.78 1.85
CA TYR A 159 9.35 -2.75 0.68
C TYR A 159 9.07 -1.49 -0.11
N ILE A 160 10.05 -0.59 -0.21
CA ILE A 160 10.01 0.62 -1.02
C ILE A 160 11.11 0.49 -2.07
N GLU A 161 10.74 0.06 -3.26
CA GLU A 161 11.70 -0.37 -4.26
C GLU A 161 11.54 0.38 -5.57
N GLN A 162 12.66 0.70 -6.22
CA GLN A 162 12.69 1.20 -7.59
C GLN A 162 11.87 2.49 -7.80
N ASN A 163 11.71 3.31 -6.76
CA ASN A 163 11.13 4.64 -6.85
C ASN A 163 12.21 5.63 -7.24
N LYS A 164 12.52 5.66 -8.54
CA LYS A 164 13.62 6.46 -9.11
C LYS A 164 13.49 7.98 -8.92
N ALA A 165 12.33 8.47 -8.49
CA ALA A 165 12.11 9.89 -8.21
C ALA A 165 12.10 10.23 -6.71
N LEU A 166 12.27 9.23 -5.83
CA LEU A 166 12.21 9.41 -4.38
C LEU A 166 13.46 10.16 -3.92
N LYS A 167 13.29 11.42 -3.53
CA LYS A 167 14.39 12.31 -3.11
C LYS A 167 14.56 12.37 -1.61
N THR A 168 13.46 12.27 -0.87
CA THR A 168 13.47 12.56 0.57
C THR A 168 12.67 11.52 1.34
N ILE A 169 13.28 11.02 2.42
CA ILE A 169 12.59 10.32 3.50
C ILE A 169 12.44 11.30 4.67
N GLY A 170 11.20 11.62 5.01
CA GLY A 170 10.83 12.59 6.02
C GLY A 170 11.26 12.20 7.43
N HIS A 171 11.31 13.18 8.33
CA HIS A 171 11.59 12.93 9.73
C HIS A 171 10.47 12.06 10.31
N ASN A 172 10.82 11.14 11.20
CA ASN A 172 9.86 10.21 11.79
C ASN A 172 9.00 9.47 10.74
N ALA A 173 9.55 9.12 9.57
CA ALA A 173 8.78 8.45 8.52
C ALA A 173 8.19 7.10 8.98
N PHE A 174 8.86 6.40 9.90
CA PHE A 174 8.51 5.05 10.37
C PHE A 174 8.24 4.98 11.89
N ILE A 175 7.22 5.69 12.39
CA ILE A 175 6.94 5.78 13.85
C ILE A 175 6.20 4.55 14.36
N ASN A 176 6.65 4.01 15.50
CA ASN A 176 5.89 3.05 16.31
C ASN A 176 5.36 1.86 15.50
N LEU A 177 6.30 1.06 14.98
CA LEU A 177 6.02 -0.16 14.21
C LEU A 177 6.50 -1.39 15.00
N PRO A 178 5.78 -1.78 16.08
CA PRO A 178 6.29 -2.73 17.08
C PRO A 178 6.53 -4.15 16.53
N LYS A 179 5.82 -4.55 15.47
CA LYS A 179 5.96 -5.87 14.83
C LYS A 179 6.86 -5.86 13.59
N LEU A 180 7.44 -4.72 13.22
CA LEU A 180 8.26 -4.62 12.02
C LEU A 180 9.48 -5.53 12.12
N LYS A 181 9.70 -6.34 11.10
CA LYS A 181 10.83 -7.28 10.96
C LYS A 181 11.77 -6.85 9.85
N THR A 182 11.22 -6.35 8.75
CA THR A 182 11.99 -5.97 7.56
C THR A 182 11.54 -4.61 7.04
N LEU A 183 12.50 -3.72 6.88
CA LEU A 183 12.38 -2.49 6.12
C LEU A 183 13.42 -2.51 5.01
N GLU A 184 12.97 -2.72 3.78
CA GLU A 184 13.82 -2.70 2.60
C GLU A 184 13.52 -1.45 1.78
N ILE A 185 14.55 -0.62 1.61
CA ILE A 185 14.59 0.51 0.70
C ILE A 185 15.69 0.18 -0.29
N LYS A 186 15.30 0.02 -1.56
CA LYS A 186 16.21 -0.52 -2.56
C LYS A 186 16.01 0.09 -3.94
N ASP A 187 17.10 0.32 -4.66
CA ASP A 187 17.11 0.84 -6.03
C ASP A 187 16.37 2.19 -6.17
N ASN A 188 16.37 3.02 -5.12
CA ASN A 188 15.83 4.38 -5.10
C ASN A 188 16.95 5.40 -5.31
N ALA A 189 17.55 5.39 -6.50
CA ALA A 189 18.78 6.11 -6.83
C ALA A 189 18.72 7.66 -6.73
N ALA A 190 17.55 8.25 -6.49
CA ALA A 190 17.40 9.70 -6.36
C ALA A 190 17.38 10.18 -4.90
N ILE A 191 17.54 9.30 -3.90
CA ILE A 191 17.50 9.70 -2.49
C ILE A 191 18.67 10.65 -2.21
N GLU A 192 18.32 11.90 -1.93
CA GLU A 192 19.25 12.95 -1.54
C GLU A 192 19.33 13.05 -0.02
N LYS A 193 18.20 12.87 0.69
CA LYS A 193 18.13 13.07 2.15
C LYS A 193 17.22 12.06 2.87
N ILE A 194 17.75 11.49 3.94
CA ILE A 194 17.00 10.79 4.99
C ILE A 194 17.10 11.64 6.25
N LEU A 195 15.99 12.29 6.61
CA LEU A 195 15.98 13.30 7.66
C LEU A 195 16.19 12.68 9.05
N TYR A 196 16.45 13.56 10.03
CA TYR A 196 16.65 13.19 11.43
C TYR A 196 15.50 12.33 11.95
N THR A 197 15.84 11.38 12.82
CA THR A 197 14.88 10.45 13.45
C THR A 197 13.91 9.81 12.45
N ALA A 198 14.33 9.52 11.20
CA ALA A 198 13.47 8.89 10.19
C ALA A 198 12.93 7.51 10.64
N PHE A 199 13.68 6.81 11.49
CA PHE A 199 13.36 5.47 11.99
C PHE A 199 13.06 5.43 13.50
N PRO A 200 12.07 6.14 14.06
CA PRO A 200 11.72 6.05 15.47
C PRO A 200 10.87 4.79 15.71
N ILE A 201 11.47 3.63 15.43
CA ILE A 201 10.81 2.34 15.44
C ILE A 201 10.92 1.80 16.86
N SER A 202 9.85 1.99 17.63
CA SER A 202 9.71 1.42 18.96
C SER A 202 9.12 0.01 18.88
N SER A 203 9.80 -0.95 19.48
CA SER A 203 9.20 -2.23 19.85
C SER A 203 9.59 -2.58 21.27
N VAL A 204 8.70 -2.33 22.22
CA VAL A 204 8.92 -2.70 23.62
C VAL A 204 8.84 -4.24 23.81
N ALA A 205 8.26 -4.96 22.84
CA ALA A 205 7.92 -6.37 22.96
C ALA A 205 8.78 -7.34 22.12
N SER A 206 9.50 -6.87 21.09
CA SER A 206 10.22 -7.77 20.18
C SER A 206 11.71 -7.86 20.51
N LYS A 207 12.17 -9.09 20.81
CA LYS A 207 13.59 -9.43 20.99
C LYS A 207 14.31 -9.71 19.67
N ASP A 208 13.56 -9.81 18.57
CA ASP A 208 14.12 -10.08 17.25
C ASP A 208 14.79 -8.79 16.71
N PRO A 209 15.94 -8.88 16.03
CA PRO A 209 16.51 -7.72 15.37
C PRO A 209 15.61 -7.24 14.23
N LEU A 210 15.46 -5.93 14.10
CA LEU A 210 14.90 -5.30 12.91
C LEU A 210 15.94 -5.31 11.79
N GLU A 211 15.60 -5.84 10.62
CA GLU A 211 16.43 -5.72 9.42
C GLU A 211 16.10 -4.42 8.68
N ILE A 212 17.06 -3.50 8.58
CA ILE A 212 17.00 -2.32 7.74
C ILE A 212 17.99 -2.53 6.59
N ARG A 213 17.49 -2.47 5.36
CA ARG A 213 18.28 -2.67 4.14
C ARG A 213 18.17 -1.41 3.29
N LEU A 214 19.29 -0.72 3.07
CA LEU A 214 19.39 0.49 2.25
C LEU A 214 20.30 0.20 1.04
N ILE A 215 19.76 -0.48 0.03
CA ILE A 215 20.55 -1.15 -1.01
C ILE A 215 20.50 -0.40 -2.34
N ALA A 216 21.67 -0.10 -2.92
CA ALA A 216 21.80 0.52 -4.24
C ALA A 216 21.11 1.89 -4.38
N ASP A 217 20.88 2.60 -3.27
CA ASP A 217 20.17 3.88 -3.22
C ASP A 217 21.06 5.12 -3.47
N HIS A 218 22.32 4.94 -3.87
CA HIS A 218 23.28 6.03 -4.17
C HIS A 218 23.52 6.98 -2.98
N LEU A 219 23.34 6.49 -1.75
CA LEU A 219 23.52 7.26 -0.52
C LEU A 219 24.97 7.71 -0.36
N THR A 220 25.14 8.98 0.02
CA THR A 220 26.42 9.59 0.39
C THR A 220 26.44 9.92 1.87
N TYR A 221 27.58 10.39 2.39
CA TYR A 221 27.67 10.86 3.78
C TYR A 221 26.62 11.94 4.11
N ASP A 222 26.35 12.85 3.16
CA ASP A 222 25.38 13.93 3.33
C ASP A 222 23.92 13.47 3.20
N SER A 223 23.69 12.23 2.76
CA SER A 223 22.35 11.66 2.62
C SER A 223 21.74 11.25 3.96
N LEU A 224 22.55 10.99 4.98
CA LEU A 224 22.10 10.62 6.32
C LEU A 224 22.34 11.79 7.28
N VAL A 225 21.27 12.35 7.83
CA VAL A 225 21.40 13.42 8.84
C VAL A 225 21.89 12.80 10.15
N ALA A 226 22.77 13.49 10.88
CA ALA A 226 23.11 13.10 12.26
C ALA A 226 21.81 12.90 13.04
N THR A 227 21.67 11.77 13.74
CA THR A 227 20.45 11.30 14.43
C THR A 227 19.41 10.51 13.62
N THR A 228 19.67 10.13 12.36
CA THR A 228 18.74 9.30 11.56
C THR A 228 18.25 8.04 12.31
N PHE A 229 19.12 7.40 13.09
CA PHE A 229 18.85 6.14 13.79
C PHE A 229 18.70 6.25 15.32
N ASP A 230 18.84 7.44 15.90
CA ASP A 230 18.91 7.64 17.36
C ASP A 230 17.66 7.21 18.11
N ALA A 231 16.52 7.19 17.42
CA ALA A 231 15.22 6.87 17.99
C ALA A 231 14.82 5.39 17.85
N ILE A 232 15.75 4.51 17.41
CA ILE A 232 15.47 3.07 17.36
C ILE A 232 15.70 2.46 18.74
N ASN A 233 14.62 1.95 19.34
CA ASN A 233 14.62 1.36 20.68
C ASN A 233 14.54 -0.17 20.66
N ARG A 234 15.28 -0.82 19.75
CA ARG A 234 15.41 -2.30 19.63
C ARG A 234 16.67 -2.68 18.85
N PRO A 235 17.14 -3.93 18.89
CA PRO A 235 18.28 -4.38 18.07
C PRO A 235 18.03 -4.19 16.57
N VAL A 236 19.05 -3.79 15.80
CA VAL A 236 18.98 -3.53 14.36
C VAL A 236 20.15 -4.19 13.64
N ASN A 237 19.85 -4.85 12.52
CA ASN A 237 20.84 -5.23 11.52
C ASN A 237 20.68 -4.27 10.33
N LEU A 238 21.72 -3.48 10.06
CA LEU A 238 21.76 -2.52 8.95
C LEU A 238 22.60 -3.12 7.80
N TYR A 239 22.02 -3.17 6.59
CA TYR A 239 22.63 -3.72 5.37
C TYR A 239 22.62 -2.71 4.23
#